data_AF-A0A564Y8C2-F1
#
_entry.id   AF-A0A564Y8C2-F1
#
_cell.length_a   1.000
_cell.length_b   1.000
_cell.length_c   1.000
_cell.angle_alpha   90.00
_cell.angle_beta   90.00
_cell.angle_gamma   90.00
#
_symmetry.space_group_name_H-M   'P 1'
#
loop_
_entity.id
_entity.type
_entity.pdbx_description
1 polymer ?
#
loop_
_entity_poly.entity_id
_entity_poly.type
_entity_poly.pdbx_seq_one_letter_code
_entity_poly.pdbx_strand_id
1 'polypeptide(L)'
;MFRTCCTLGVLCLVVVFSSNQREFIPTHEWQVVQPGQPVPAGLHVRFDFVTGQTQAKLMDDNDNSENYAAVLVQNPKMVNGDFTSSDKKYNSHKMDVKLDTSRTFRPYSELRKDYKEILKIAGSESAVLNKLFTDFEKSKNDKESLLILEEMGDLLRKYDNAVDFAENGKLTILMNRLPLVSSDVKIGILSCLAAALQSNPPVKEKMYTAGLLDKLAQLWHQELLLPKIDSSVIGYSLLATSAFIRNYPSAQKNLFGPRADGDMPAGYNLLKRTLEVAVDDAKIKSRVFALLGDLLQEYNSTGNANDSTNLNQYELIKLADNLPKYGFCQAAVRSLFDPSMWRSNSHRQRTMQAVMLISNVCDQHQLYPSDEAVGRRQIERLLNQWREEFVREHEKEQKDETELDSGYYAEMLHLLDCLQHSLLRFYVH
;
A
#
# COMPACT_ATOMS: atom_id res chain seq x y z
N MET A 1 -11.54 43.45 61.96
CA MET A 1 -11.10 42.28 62.74
C MET A 1 -10.78 41.15 61.77
N PHE A 2 -9.55 40.65 61.86
CA PHE A 2 -9.01 39.53 61.09
C PHE A 2 -9.82 38.24 61.22
N ARG A 3 -9.88 37.47 60.13
CA ARG A 3 -9.81 36.00 59.98
C ARG A 3 -10.54 35.59 58.70
N THR A 4 -10.11 34.71 57.81
CA THR A 4 -8.85 33.99 57.53
C THR A 4 -9.11 33.26 56.19
N CYS A 5 -8.08 33.12 55.36
CA CYS A 5 -8.11 32.47 54.04
C CYS A 5 -8.31 30.94 54.15
N CYS A 6 -9.04 30.32 53.20
CA CYS A 6 -8.93 28.89 52.90
C CYS A 6 -9.16 28.65 51.40
N THR A 7 -8.10 28.80 50.62
CA THR A 7 -8.00 28.29 49.24
C THR A 7 -7.54 26.84 49.28
N LEU A 8 -8.39 25.89 48.85
CA LEU A 8 -7.96 24.51 48.59
C LEU A 8 -7.17 24.50 47.27
N GLY A 9 -5.84 24.43 47.37
CA GLY A 9 -4.96 24.05 46.27
C GLY A 9 -4.96 22.53 46.12
N VAL A 10 -5.40 22.02 44.98
CA VAL A 10 -5.23 20.63 44.59
C VAL A 10 -3.76 20.44 44.22
N LEU A 11 -3.03 19.77 45.11
CA LEU A 11 -1.64 19.38 44.92
C LEU A 11 -1.61 18.19 43.93
N CYS A 12 -1.30 18.44 42.67
CA CYS A 12 -0.93 17.39 41.71
C CYS A 12 0.39 16.76 42.18
N LEU A 13 0.29 15.58 42.79
CA LEU A 13 1.42 14.68 43.01
C LEU A 13 1.87 14.15 41.63
N VAL A 14 2.82 14.85 41.02
CA VAL A 14 3.59 14.31 39.90
C VAL A 14 4.53 13.26 40.48
N VAL A 15 4.12 12.00 40.38
CA VAL A 15 5.01 10.86 40.60
C VAL A 15 5.95 10.81 39.41
N VAL A 16 7.13 11.43 39.54
CA VAL A 16 8.24 11.23 38.62
C VAL A 16 8.76 9.82 38.86
N PHE A 17 8.38 8.87 38.02
CA PHE A 17 9.08 7.60 37.90
C PHE A 17 10.46 7.88 37.30
N SER A 18 11.46 8.15 38.15
CA SER A 18 12.86 8.05 37.76
C SER A 18 13.20 6.56 37.62
N SER A 19 12.97 6.01 36.44
CA SER A 19 13.58 4.74 36.06
C SER A 19 15.08 4.99 35.90
N ASN A 20 15.85 4.58 36.90
CA ASN A 20 17.32 4.52 36.83
C ASN A 20 17.67 3.35 35.88
N GLN A 21 17.49 3.56 34.58
CA GLN A 21 17.77 2.56 33.55
C GLN A 21 19.29 2.44 33.41
N ARG A 22 19.82 1.24 33.69
CA ARG A 22 21.24 0.96 33.55
C ARG A 22 21.63 1.13 32.08
N GLU A 23 22.72 1.84 31.83
CA GLU A 23 23.30 2.01 30.50
C GLU A 23 23.63 0.64 29.89
N PHE A 24 23.37 0.47 28.58
CA PHE A 24 23.66 -0.77 27.87
C PHE A 24 25.18 -0.89 27.66
N ILE A 25 25.83 -1.87 28.30
CA ILE A 25 27.28 -2.11 28.17
C ILE A 25 27.51 -3.05 26.97
N PRO A 26 28.10 -2.56 25.86
CA PRO A 26 28.24 -3.37 24.65
C PRO A 26 29.25 -4.50 24.81
N THR A 27 28.93 -5.68 24.26
CA THR A 27 29.87 -6.80 24.11
C THR A 27 29.80 -7.35 22.68
N HIS A 28 30.75 -8.20 22.30
CA HIS A 28 30.78 -8.86 20.98
C HIS A 28 29.75 -10.02 20.86
N GLU A 29 29.07 -10.36 21.95
CA GLU A 29 27.99 -11.35 21.99
C GLU A 29 26.62 -10.65 22.03
N TRP A 30 25.58 -11.31 21.51
CA TRP A 30 24.22 -10.75 21.48
C TRP A 30 23.63 -10.62 22.89
N GLN A 31 23.29 -9.39 23.29
CA GLN A 31 22.60 -9.09 24.54
C GLN A 31 21.21 -8.52 24.28
N VAL A 32 20.23 -8.88 25.11
CA VAL A 32 18.85 -8.39 25.01
C VAL A 32 18.76 -6.94 25.50
N VAL A 33 18.13 -6.08 24.71
CA VAL A 33 17.85 -4.69 25.03
C VAL A 33 16.52 -4.60 25.77
N GLN A 34 16.52 -4.02 26.97
CA GLN A 34 15.29 -3.85 27.76
C GLN A 34 14.39 -2.74 27.16
N PRO A 35 13.06 -2.87 27.25
CA PRO A 35 12.15 -1.82 26.78
C PRO A 35 12.43 -0.46 27.44
N GLY A 36 12.72 0.55 26.62
CA GLY A 36 13.07 1.90 27.07
C GLY A 36 14.55 2.14 27.39
N GLN A 37 15.42 1.14 27.23
CA GLN A 37 16.86 1.27 27.48
C GLN A 37 17.56 1.95 26.29
N PRO A 38 18.33 3.03 26.50
CA PRO A 38 19.07 3.68 25.43
C PRO A 38 20.23 2.80 24.95
N VAL A 39 20.33 2.63 23.62
CA VAL A 39 21.38 1.85 22.96
C VAL A 39 22.40 2.81 22.33
N PRO A 40 23.70 2.72 22.68
CA PRO A 40 24.75 3.54 22.07
C PRO A 40 24.82 3.37 20.55
N ALA A 41 25.10 4.47 19.83
CA ALA A 41 25.25 4.44 18.38
C ALA A 41 26.47 3.60 17.95
N GLY A 42 26.34 2.86 16.84
CA GLY A 42 27.42 2.01 16.29
C GLY A 42 27.33 0.53 16.66
N LEU A 43 26.27 0.10 17.34
CA LEU A 43 26.01 -1.31 17.63
C LEU A 43 25.15 -1.96 16.57
N HIS A 44 25.41 -3.24 16.30
CA HIS A 44 24.54 -4.06 15.45
C HIS A 44 23.32 -4.47 16.25
N VAL A 45 22.14 -4.00 15.86
CA VAL A 45 20.87 -4.30 16.51
C VAL A 45 20.03 -5.22 15.63
N ARG A 46 19.46 -6.28 16.20
CA ARG A 46 18.52 -7.18 15.51
C ARG A 46 17.26 -7.40 16.33
N PHE A 47 16.18 -7.72 15.64
CA PHE A 47 14.94 -8.19 16.25
C PHE A 47 14.80 -9.70 16.04
N ASP A 48 14.71 -10.47 17.12
CA ASP A 48 14.49 -11.92 17.06
C ASP A 48 12.98 -12.18 16.94
N PHE A 49 12.55 -12.64 15.77
CA PHE A 49 11.14 -12.91 15.47
C PHE A 49 10.58 -14.16 16.17
N VAL A 50 11.45 -15.03 16.71
CA VAL A 50 11.01 -16.22 17.46
C VAL A 50 10.75 -15.86 18.92
N THR A 51 11.57 -14.98 19.50
CA THR A 51 11.46 -14.58 20.91
C THR A 51 10.79 -13.23 21.13
N GLY A 52 10.59 -12.44 20.07
CA GLY A 52 10.02 -11.09 20.12
C GLY A 52 10.94 -10.04 20.76
N GLN A 53 12.23 -10.33 20.92
CA GLN A 53 13.17 -9.49 21.67
C GLN A 53 14.14 -8.72 20.75
N THR A 54 14.44 -7.48 21.13
CA THR A 54 15.50 -6.69 20.48
C THR A 54 16.85 -7.04 21.12
N GLN A 55 17.86 -7.34 20.31
CA GLN A 55 19.21 -7.69 20.77
C GLN A 55 20.25 -6.78 20.11
N ALA A 56 21.33 -6.45 20.81
CA ALA A 56 22.43 -5.65 20.28
C ALA A 56 23.80 -6.26 20.60
N LYS A 57 24.79 -6.08 19.71
CA LYS A 57 26.21 -6.44 19.92
C LYS A 57 27.17 -5.45 19.25
N LEU A 58 28.44 -5.46 19.65
CA LEU A 58 29.53 -4.73 19.01
C LEU A 58 29.96 -5.46 17.72
N MET A 59 30.23 -4.72 16.65
CA MET A 59 30.72 -5.25 15.37
C MET A 59 32.21 -5.56 15.46
N ASP A 60 32.65 -6.68 14.88
CA ASP A 60 34.06 -6.93 14.61
C ASP A 60 34.46 -6.24 13.29
N ASP A 61 35.67 -5.68 13.22
CA ASP A 61 36.19 -4.94 12.05
C ASP A 61 36.29 -5.77 10.75
N ASN A 62 35.93 -7.05 10.77
CA ASN A 62 36.00 -7.98 9.65
C ASN A 62 34.62 -8.54 9.19
N ASP A 63 33.52 -8.13 9.82
CA ASP A 63 32.16 -8.57 9.48
C ASP A 63 31.37 -7.43 8.79
N ASN A 64 31.59 -7.25 7.48
CA ASN A 64 30.70 -6.42 6.65
C ASN A 64 29.39 -7.18 6.37
N SER A 65 28.51 -7.22 7.37
CA SER A 65 27.12 -7.64 7.20
C SER A 65 26.25 -6.39 6.99
N GLU A 66 25.71 -6.29 5.77
CA GLU A 66 24.81 -5.23 5.36
C GLU A 66 23.38 -5.47 5.88
N ASN A 67 22.76 -4.36 6.31
CA ASN A 67 21.33 -4.00 6.33
C ASN A 67 20.82 -3.51 7.68
N TYR A 68 19.87 -2.58 7.60
CA TYR A 68 19.19 -1.81 8.65
C TYR A 68 19.94 -0.57 9.17
N ALA A 69 20.09 0.44 8.30
CA ALA A 69 20.18 1.82 8.75
C ALA A 69 18.92 2.58 8.32
N ALA A 70 18.20 3.11 9.31
CA ALA A 70 17.13 4.07 9.10
C ALA A 70 17.71 5.31 8.40
N VAL A 71 17.23 5.60 7.19
CA VAL A 71 17.63 6.79 6.45
C VAL A 71 16.90 7.99 7.06
N LEU A 72 17.58 8.70 7.95
CA LEU A 72 17.33 10.12 8.16
C LEU A 72 17.96 10.87 6.98
N VAL A 73 17.10 11.55 6.22
CA VAL A 73 17.42 12.37 5.07
C VAL A 73 18.37 13.50 5.45
N GLN A 74 19.57 13.54 4.85
CA GLN A 74 20.29 14.78 4.56
C GLN A 74 20.96 14.69 3.17
N ASN A 75 20.71 15.73 2.37
CA ASN A 75 21.08 15.93 0.95
C ASN A 75 22.49 15.47 0.53
N PRO A 76 22.67 14.83 -0.64
CA PRO A 76 23.98 14.64 -1.23
C PRO A 76 24.38 15.80 -2.15
N LYS A 77 25.53 16.41 -1.86
CA LYS A 77 26.31 17.16 -2.86
C LYS A 77 27.12 16.17 -3.71
N MET A 78 27.12 16.41 -5.02
CA MET A 78 27.96 15.76 -6.04
C MET A 78 29.42 15.59 -5.62
N VAL A 79 29.99 14.41 -5.92
CA VAL A 79 31.40 14.26 -6.32
C VAL A 79 31.49 13.20 -7.42
N ASN A 80 32.09 13.58 -8.55
CA ASN A 80 32.46 12.71 -9.67
C ASN A 80 33.54 11.70 -9.27
N GLY A 81 33.42 10.47 -9.76
CA GLY A 81 34.43 9.43 -9.63
C GLY A 81 34.37 8.44 -10.78
N ASP A 82 35.16 8.73 -11.81
CA ASP A 82 35.49 7.90 -12.95
C ASP A 82 36.11 6.56 -12.50
N PHE A 83 35.63 5.41 -13.01
CA PHE A 83 36.41 4.18 -12.96
C PHE A 83 36.16 3.29 -14.19
N THR A 84 37.15 3.42 -15.06
CA THR A 84 37.52 2.64 -16.25
C THR A 84 37.19 1.16 -16.24
N SER A 85 36.73 0.73 -17.41
CA SER A 85 36.60 -0.65 -17.90
C SER A 85 37.89 -1.46 -17.75
N SER A 86 37.76 -2.71 -17.32
CA SER A 86 38.80 -3.72 -17.54
C SER A 86 38.19 -5.05 -17.95
N ASP A 87 38.44 -5.39 -19.21
CA ASP A 87 38.23 -6.68 -19.85
C ASP A 87 38.76 -7.85 -19.03
N LYS A 88 37.93 -8.88 -18.81
CA LYS A 88 38.41 -10.24 -18.51
C LYS A 88 37.67 -11.26 -19.36
N LYS A 89 38.43 -11.82 -20.31
CA LYS A 89 38.13 -13.01 -21.13
C LYS A 89 37.58 -14.15 -20.27
N TYR A 90 36.37 -14.62 -20.59
CA TYR A 90 35.82 -15.84 -20.04
C TYR A 90 36.34 -17.06 -20.83
N ASN A 91 37.07 -17.94 -20.14
CA ASN A 91 37.46 -19.25 -20.66
C ASN A 91 36.25 -20.19 -20.63
N SER A 92 35.95 -20.80 -21.78
CA SER A 92 34.98 -21.88 -21.90
C SER A 92 35.44 -23.10 -21.09
N HIS A 93 34.76 -23.41 -19.98
CA HIS A 93 34.74 -24.76 -19.42
C HIS A 93 33.38 -25.38 -19.75
N LYS A 94 33.40 -26.33 -20.68
CA LYS A 94 32.28 -27.26 -20.91
C LYS A 94 31.98 -27.97 -19.59
N MET A 95 30.76 -27.81 -19.10
CA MET A 95 30.25 -28.63 -18.01
C MET A 95 29.08 -29.44 -18.59
N ASP A 96 29.30 -30.75 -18.74
CA ASP A 96 28.30 -31.72 -19.18
C ASP A 96 27.23 -31.85 -18.09
N VAL A 97 26.13 -31.09 -18.21
CA VAL A 97 24.93 -31.32 -17.42
C VAL A 97 24.14 -32.44 -18.08
N LYS A 98 24.22 -33.66 -17.53
CA LYS A 98 23.29 -34.74 -17.87
C LYS A 98 21.89 -34.35 -17.38
N LEU A 99 21.05 -33.87 -18.29
CA LEU A 99 19.61 -33.78 -18.05
C LEU A 99 19.03 -35.20 -17.98
N ASP A 100 18.57 -35.60 -16.80
CA ASP A 100 17.78 -36.82 -16.64
C ASP A 100 16.38 -36.61 -17.25
N THR A 101 16.05 -37.41 -18.28
CA THR A 101 14.79 -37.35 -19.05
C THR A 101 13.66 -38.18 -18.41
N SER A 102 13.69 -38.42 -17.09
CA SER A 102 12.63 -39.14 -16.40
C SER A 102 11.35 -38.28 -16.29
N ARG A 103 10.23 -38.81 -16.83
CA ARG A 103 8.90 -38.16 -16.84
C ARG A 103 8.18 -38.30 -15.49
N THR A 104 8.82 -37.88 -14.41
CA THR A 104 8.20 -37.79 -13.09
C THR A 104 8.20 -36.33 -12.65
N PHE A 105 7.00 -35.82 -12.35
CA PHE A 105 6.80 -34.44 -11.90
C PHE A 105 7.49 -34.26 -10.55
N ARG A 106 8.56 -33.45 -10.50
CA ARG A 106 9.30 -33.22 -9.25
C ARG A 106 8.45 -32.38 -8.29
N PRO A 107 8.51 -32.66 -6.97
CA PRO A 107 7.80 -31.86 -5.98
C PRO A 107 8.32 -30.43 -5.94
N TYR A 108 7.40 -29.48 -5.76
CA TYR A 108 7.65 -28.03 -5.79
C TYR A 108 8.78 -27.55 -4.84
N SER A 109 8.96 -28.23 -3.70
CA SER A 109 10.01 -27.93 -2.73
C SER A 109 11.43 -28.18 -3.27
N GLU A 110 11.59 -29.14 -4.19
CA GLU A 110 12.87 -29.44 -4.84
C GLU A 110 13.16 -28.43 -5.95
N LEU A 111 12.16 -28.12 -6.78
CA LEU A 111 12.27 -27.08 -7.81
C LEU A 111 12.65 -25.71 -7.23
N ARG A 112 12.15 -25.36 -6.03
CA ARG A 112 12.50 -24.12 -5.34
C ARG A 112 13.92 -24.12 -4.77
N LYS A 113 14.48 -25.29 -4.43
CA LYS A 113 15.88 -25.42 -4.01
C LYS A 113 16.81 -25.28 -5.22
N ASP A 114 16.49 -25.92 -6.32
CA ASP A 114 17.22 -25.82 -7.58
C ASP A 114 17.23 -24.35 -8.07
N TYR A 115 16.10 -23.65 -7.95
CA TYR A 115 16.00 -22.21 -8.25
C TYR A 115 16.93 -21.34 -7.37
N LYS A 116 17.02 -21.64 -6.06
CA LYS A 116 17.93 -20.95 -5.14
C LYS A 116 19.41 -21.23 -5.44
N GLU A 117 19.75 -22.43 -5.89
CA GLU A 117 21.10 -22.76 -6.33
C GLU A 117 21.44 -22.09 -7.67
N ILE A 118 20.49 -22.02 -8.59
CA ILE A 118 20.65 -21.28 -9.85
C ILE A 118 20.84 -19.79 -9.58
N LEU A 119 20.10 -19.18 -8.64
CA LEU A 119 20.31 -17.78 -8.22
C LEU A 119 21.72 -17.51 -7.68
N LYS A 120 22.32 -18.48 -6.98
CA LYS A 120 23.72 -18.40 -6.53
C LYS A 120 24.73 -18.48 -7.69
N ILE A 121 24.35 -19.05 -8.83
CA ILE A 121 25.22 -19.33 -9.97
C ILE A 121 24.97 -18.36 -11.15
N ALA A 122 23.79 -17.75 -11.26
CA ALA A 122 23.29 -17.05 -12.46
C ALA A 122 23.33 -15.51 -12.43
N GLY A 123 23.75 -14.89 -11.31
CA GLY A 123 23.78 -13.43 -11.16
C GLY A 123 22.66 -12.92 -10.24
N SER A 124 22.66 -11.60 -10.00
CA SER A 124 21.70 -10.92 -9.11
C SER A 124 20.24 -11.14 -9.52
N GLU A 125 19.29 -10.83 -8.64
CA GLU A 125 17.86 -10.91 -8.98
C GLU A 125 17.46 -10.04 -10.18
N SER A 126 18.17 -8.92 -10.40
CA SER A 126 18.06 -8.14 -11.65
C SER A 126 18.45 -8.98 -12.88
N ALA A 127 19.50 -9.79 -12.81
CA ALA A 127 19.88 -10.68 -13.93
C ALA A 127 18.79 -11.72 -14.23
N VAL A 128 18.15 -12.28 -13.20
CA VAL A 128 17.02 -13.20 -13.38
C VAL A 128 15.81 -12.47 -13.98
N LEU A 129 15.46 -11.30 -13.46
CA LEU A 129 14.37 -10.47 -14.00
C LEU A 129 14.60 -10.13 -15.49
N ASN A 130 15.85 -9.85 -15.86
CA ASN A 130 16.24 -9.54 -17.24
C ASN A 130 16.11 -10.75 -18.18
N LYS A 131 16.45 -11.95 -17.68
CA LYS A 131 16.24 -13.20 -18.42
C LYS A 131 14.75 -13.47 -18.60
N LEU A 132 13.96 -13.37 -17.53
CA LEU A 132 12.50 -13.56 -17.57
C LEU A 132 11.85 -12.61 -18.57
N PHE A 133 12.25 -11.34 -18.59
CA PHE A 133 11.74 -10.39 -19.58
C PHE A 133 12.08 -10.81 -21.02
N THR A 134 13.31 -11.28 -21.26
CA THR A 134 13.71 -11.79 -22.58
C THR A 134 12.88 -13.00 -23.00
N ASP A 135 12.56 -13.88 -22.05
CA ASP A 135 11.73 -15.06 -22.29
C ASP A 135 10.26 -14.66 -22.55
N PHE A 136 9.74 -13.65 -21.83
CA PHE A 136 8.41 -13.07 -22.09
C PHE A 136 8.32 -12.49 -23.50
N GLU A 137 9.34 -11.75 -23.97
CA GLU A 137 9.35 -11.20 -25.32
C GLU A 137 9.32 -12.26 -26.43
N LYS A 138 9.92 -13.43 -26.15
CA LYS A 138 9.97 -14.57 -27.08
C LYS A 138 8.78 -15.53 -26.95
N SER A 139 8.00 -15.41 -25.88
CA SER A 139 6.88 -16.30 -25.61
C SER A 139 5.88 -16.27 -26.76
N LYS A 140 5.37 -17.45 -27.12
CA LYS A 140 4.44 -17.65 -28.25
C LYS A 140 3.00 -17.87 -27.83
N ASN A 141 2.74 -17.99 -26.52
CA ASN A 141 1.41 -18.30 -26.00
C ASN A 141 1.18 -17.66 -24.64
N ASP A 142 -0.10 -17.42 -24.35
CA ASP A 142 -0.53 -16.71 -23.14
C ASP A 142 -0.17 -17.46 -21.86
N LYS A 143 -0.22 -18.81 -21.85
CA LYS A 143 0.07 -19.58 -20.63
C LYS A 143 1.50 -19.40 -20.16
N GLU A 144 2.46 -19.47 -21.08
CA GLU A 144 3.87 -19.21 -20.81
C GLU A 144 4.09 -17.75 -20.40
N SER A 145 3.48 -16.81 -21.14
CA SER A 145 3.55 -15.39 -20.80
C SER A 145 3.06 -15.09 -19.38
N LEU A 146 1.96 -15.72 -18.94
CA LEU A 146 1.38 -15.53 -17.61
C LEU A 146 2.30 -16.03 -16.50
N LEU A 147 2.90 -17.21 -16.66
CA LEU A 147 3.85 -17.77 -15.67
C LEU A 147 5.07 -16.85 -15.52
N ILE A 148 5.60 -16.35 -16.63
CA ILE A 148 6.75 -15.45 -16.62
C ILE A 148 6.37 -14.11 -15.97
N LEU A 149 5.22 -13.53 -16.31
CA LEU A 149 4.75 -12.27 -15.73
C LEU A 149 4.46 -12.38 -14.23
N GLU A 150 3.98 -13.53 -13.75
CA GLU A 150 3.80 -13.78 -12.31
C GLU A 150 5.15 -13.71 -11.57
N GLU A 151 6.16 -14.43 -12.06
CA GLU A 151 7.50 -14.44 -11.46
C GLU A 151 8.19 -13.07 -11.56
N MET A 152 8.07 -12.38 -12.69
CA MET A 152 8.54 -11.00 -12.84
C MET A 152 7.87 -10.07 -11.83
N GLY A 153 6.56 -10.22 -11.63
CA GLY A 153 5.79 -9.41 -10.69
C GLY A 153 6.28 -9.55 -9.25
N ASP A 154 6.75 -10.72 -8.83
CA ASP A 154 7.35 -10.93 -7.50
C ASP A 154 8.70 -10.21 -7.37
N LEU A 155 9.56 -10.30 -8.40
CA LEU A 155 10.86 -9.64 -8.41
C LEU A 155 10.75 -8.11 -8.47
N LEU A 156 9.75 -7.59 -9.19
CA LEU A 156 9.47 -6.16 -9.34
C LEU A 156 8.91 -5.50 -8.08
N ARG A 157 8.53 -6.26 -7.03
CA ARG A 157 8.18 -5.65 -5.72
C ARG A 157 9.41 -5.11 -4.99
N LYS A 158 10.60 -5.56 -5.37
CA LYS A 158 11.85 -5.09 -4.76
C LYS A 158 12.23 -3.75 -5.39
N TYR A 159 12.51 -2.78 -4.54
CA TYR A 159 12.74 -1.39 -4.92
C TYR A 159 13.79 -1.25 -6.04
N ASP A 160 14.98 -1.80 -5.83
CA ASP A 160 16.11 -1.66 -6.78
C ASP A 160 15.85 -2.38 -8.10
N ASN A 161 15.24 -3.57 -8.06
CA ASN A 161 14.88 -4.32 -9.27
C ASN A 161 13.92 -3.51 -10.14
N ALA A 162 12.90 -2.89 -9.54
CA ALA A 162 11.94 -2.08 -10.27
C ALA A 162 12.56 -0.83 -10.88
N VAL A 163 13.47 -0.17 -10.14
CA VAL A 163 14.21 1.00 -10.63
C VAL A 163 15.07 0.63 -11.84
N ASP A 164 15.95 -0.37 -11.72
CA ASP A 164 16.81 -0.84 -12.81
C ASP A 164 15.96 -1.25 -14.04
N PHE A 165 14.87 -1.97 -13.82
CA PHE A 165 13.98 -2.40 -14.90
C PHE A 165 13.28 -1.23 -15.61
N ALA A 166 12.92 -0.18 -14.88
CA ALA A 166 12.33 1.06 -15.43
C ALA A 166 13.37 1.90 -16.19
N GLU A 167 14.58 2.05 -15.63
CA GLU A 167 15.68 2.82 -16.22
C GLU A 167 16.12 2.23 -17.56
N ASN A 168 16.16 0.90 -17.66
CA ASN A 168 16.42 0.16 -18.88
C ASN A 168 15.23 0.14 -19.87
N GLY A 169 14.16 0.89 -19.61
CA GLY A 169 13.01 1.05 -20.52
C GLY A 169 12.07 -0.16 -20.61
N LYS A 170 12.27 -1.21 -19.81
CA LYS A 170 11.52 -2.47 -19.94
C LYS A 170 10.07 -2.34 -19.48
N LEU A 171 9.80 -1.52 -18.46
CA LEU A 171 8.42 -1.16 -18.09
C LEU A 171 7.69 -0.40 -19.21
N THR A 172 8.40 0.42 -20.00
CA THR A 172 7.81 1.11 -21.16
C THR A 172 7.46 0.13 -22.27
N ILE A 173 8.26 -0.92 -22.47
CA ILE A 173 7.92 -2.01 -23.39
C ILE A 173 6.66 -2.75 -22.92
N LEU A 174 6.58 -3.11 -21.64
CA LEU A 174 5.37 -3.73 -21.06
C LEU A 174 4.12 -2.85 -21.27
N MET A 175 4.21 -1.56 -20.99
CA MET A 175 3.15 -0.58 -21.26
C MET A 175 2.69 -0.59 -22.72
N ASN A 176 3.64 -0.63 -23.66
CA ASN A 176 3.33 -0.62 -25.09
C ASN A 176 2.74 -1.94 -25.61
N ARG A 177 2.87 -3.04 -24.85
CA ARG A 177 2.28 -4.35 -25.18
C ARG A 177 0.82 -4.48 -24.75
N LEU A 178 0.34 -3.69 -23.79
CA LEU A 178 -1.05 -3.72 -23.31
C LEU A 178 -2.13 -3.77 -24.40
N PRO A 179 -2.09 -2.95 -25.48
CA PRO A 179 -3.12 -3.00 -26.52
C PRO A 179 -3.00 -4.19 -27.48
N LEU A 180 -1.91 -4.95 -27.43
CA LEU A 180 -1.57 -6.00 -28.41
C LEU A 180 -1.79 -7.43 -27.89
N VAL A 181 -2.17 -7.58 -26.63
CA VAL A 181 -2.24 -8.88 -25.95
C VAL A 181 -3.66 -9.18 -25.45
N SER A 182 -3.91 -10.45 -25.13
CA SER A 182 -5.19 -10.91 -24.59
C SER A 182 -5.48 -10.31 -23.20
N SER A 183 -6.73 -10.38 -22.76
CA SER A 183 -7.14 -9.88 -21.44
C SER A 183 -6.34 -10.48 -20.28
N ASP A 184 -6.05 -11.78 -20.34
CA ASP A 184 -5.28 -12.45 -19.29
C ASP A 184 -3.84 -11.90 -19.23
N VAL A 185 -3.18 -11.75 -20.38
CA VAL A 185 -1.82 -11.21 -20.43
C VAL A 185 -1.81 -9.73 -20.07
N LYS A 186 -2.85 -8.94 -20.43
CA LYS A 186 -3.03 -7.56 -19.94
C LYS A 186 -3.02 -7.53 -18.42
N ILE A 187 -3.76 -8.43 -17.77
CA ILE A 187 -3.83 -8.54 -16.30
C ILE A 187 -2.43 -8.81 -15.72
N GLY A 188 -1.67 -9.75 -16.29
CA GLY A 188 -0.29 -10.03 -15.87
C GLY A 188 0.64 -8.81 -16.00
N ILE A 189 0.54 -8.07 -17.11
CA ILE A 189 1.31 -6.84 -17.32
C ILE A 189 0.91 -5.76 -16.32
N LEU A 190 -0.40 -5.53 -16.12
CA LEU A 190 -0.91 -4.54 -15.16
C LEU A 190 -0.48 -4.88 -13.72
N SER A 191 -0.39 -6.18 -13.38
CA SER A 191 0.15 -6.66 -12.11
C SER A 191 1.63 -6.29 -11.94
N CYS A 192 2.45 -6.52 -12.97
CA CYS A 192 3.87 -6.11 -12.98
C CYS A 192 4.03 -4.59 -12.82
N LEU A 193 3.24 -3.81 -13.55
CA LEU A 193 3.25 -2.34 -13.45
C LEU A 193 2.86 -1.89 -12.03
N ALA A 194 1.80 -2.46 -11.46
CA ALA A 194 1.38 -2.15 -10.09
C ALA A 194 2.48 -2.49 -9.07
N ALA A 195 3.13 -3.65 -9.19
CA ALA A 195 4.22 -4.06 -8.32
C ALA A 195 5.41 -3.09 -8.38
N ALA A 196 5.81 -2.70 -9.58
CA ALA A 196 6.94 -1.78 -9.78
C ALA A 196 6.65 -0.35 -9.30
N LEU A 197 5.41 0.13 -9.44
CA LEU A 197 5.00 1.48 -9.05
C LEU A 197 4.77 1.63 -7.53
N GLN A 198 4.37 0.55 -6.86
CA GLN A 198 3.98 0.59 -5.46
C GLN A 198 5.10 1.13 -4.57
N SER A 199 4.83 2.25 -3.90
CA SER A 199 5.78 2.91 -2.99
C SER A 199 7.18 3.17 -3.59
N ASN A 200 7.26 3.39 -4.92
CA ASN A 200 8.53 3.57 -5.63
C ASN A 200 8.55 4.89 -6.44
N PRO A 201 8.93 6.03 -5.82
CA PRO A 201 8.91 7.34 -6.48
C PRO A 201 9.76 7.45 -7.76
N PRO A 202 11.00 6.91 -7.84
CA PRO A 202 11.78 6.96 -9.08
C PRO A 202 11.08 6.25 -10.26
N VAL A 203 10.48 5.09 -10.02
CA VAL A 203 9.72 4.37 -11.06
C VAL A 203 8.49 5.17 -11.48
N LYS A 204 7.77 5.79 -10.53
CA LYS A 204 6.61 6.65 -10.84
C LYS A 204 7.01 7.83 -11.72
N GLU A 205 8.09 8.53 -11.40
CA GLU A 205 8.59 9.65 -12.19
C GLU A 205 8.97 9.21 -13.61
N LYS A 206 9.74 8.12 -13.73
CA LYS A 206 10.14 7.55 -15.01
C LYS A 206 8.94 7.14 -15.86
N MET A 207 7.95 6.49 -15.27
CA MET A 207 6.77 6.03 -16.00
C MET A 207 5.76 7.15 -16.28
N TYR A 208 5.75 8.21 -15.47
CA TYR A 208 4.94 9.41 -15.71
C TYR A 208 5.46 10.14 -16.95
N THR A 209 6.77 10.36 -17.04
CA THR A 209 7.40 10.95 -18.23
C THR A 209 7.24 10.09 -19.48
N ALA A 210 7.16 8.76 -19.32
CA ALA A 210 6.85 7.82 -20.41
C ALA A 210 5.37 7.79 -20.84
N GLY A 211 4.47 8.53 -20.17
CA GLY A 211 3.04 8.61 -20.53
C GLY A 211 2.18 7.43 -20.04
N LEU A 212 2.62 6.69 -19.01
CA LEU A 212 1.89 5.52 -18.52
C LEU A 212 0.50 5.88 -17.97
N LEU A 213 0.34 7.03 -17.32
CA LEU A 213 -0.91 7.41 -16.69
C LEU A 213 -2.04 7.55 -17.72
N ASP A 214 -1.76 8.23 -18.84
CA ASP A 214 -2.71 8.38 -19.95
C ASP A 214 -3.04 7.03 -20.57
N LYS A 215 -2.05 6.14 -20.69
CA LYS A 215 -2.24 4.79 -21.23
C LYS A 215 -3.14 3.93 -20.34
N LEU A 216 -2.95 3.99 -19.01
CA LEU A 216 -3.79 3.30 -18.04
C LEU A 216 -5.22 3.85 -18.04
N ALA A 217 -5.39 5.17 -18.04
CA ALA A 217 -6.70 5.81 -18.11
C ALA A 217 -7.44 5.46 -19.40
N GLN A 218 -6.74 5.46 -20.54
CA GLN A 218 -7.29 5.06 -21.83
C GLN A 218 -7.73 3.59 -21.85
N LEU A 219 -6.88 2.67 -21.37
CA LEU A 219 -7.22 1.25 -21.30
C LEU A 219 -8.45 1.03 -20.42
N TRP A 220 -8.46 1.62 -19.22
CA TRP A 220 -9.60 1.51 -18.30
C TRP A 220 -10.89 2.05 -18.91
N HIS A 221 -10.83 3.22 -19.55
CA HIS A 221 -11.99 3.80 -20.24
C HIS A 221 -12.52 2.88 -21.35
N GLN A 222 -11.63 2.32 -22.18
CA GLN A 222 -12.02 1.42 -23.27
C GLN A 222 -12.71 0.16 -22.75
N GLU A 223 -12.18 -0.46 -21.71
CA GLU A 223 -12.76 -1.68 -21.10
C GLU A 223 -14.15 -1.41 -20.49
N LEU A 224 -14.37 -0.21 -19.94
CA LEU A 224 -15.69 0.22 -19.44
C LEU A 224 -16.72 0.44 -20.56
N LEU A 225 -16.30 0.62 -21.80
CA LEU A 225 -17.17 0.83 -22.97
C LEU A 225 -17.46 -0.46 -23.74
N LEU A 226 -16.82 -1.59 -23.40
CA LEU A 226 -17.05 -2.83 -24.11
C LEU A 226 -18.47 -3.37 -23.86
N PRO A 227 -19.14 -3.96 -24.88
CA PRO A 227 -20.44 -4.60 -24.70
C PRO A 227 -20.41 -5.74 -23.68
N LYS A 228 -19.29 -6.47 -23.65
CA LYS A 228 -18.99 -7.51 -22.65
C LYS A 228 -17.79 -7.04 -21.84
N ILE A 229 -18.07 -6.58 -20.64
CA ILE A 229 -17.06 -6.04 -19.75
C ILE A 229 -16.24 -7.16 -19.11
N ASP A 230 -14.93 -6.99 -19.07
CA ASP A 230 -14.02 -7.83 -18.30
C ASP A 230 -13.68 -7.13 -16.97
N SER A 231 -14.41 -7.49 -15.92
CA SER A 231 -14.20 -6.94 -14.57
C SER A 231 -12.78 -7.14 -14.06
N SER A 232 -12.08 -8.17 -14.52
CA SER A 232 -10.69 -8.42 -14.10
C SER A 232 -9.76 -7.36 -14.68
N VAL A 233 -9.87 -7.04 -15.97
CA VAL A 233 -9.03 -5.99 -16.59
C VAL A 233 -9.31 -4.64 -15.95
N ILE A 234 -10.58 -4.30 -15.64
CA ILE A 234 -10.94 -3.10 -14.89
C ILE A 234 -10.28 -3.10 -13.51
N GLY A 235 -10.42 -4.20 -12.76
CA GLY A 235 -9.88 -4.34 -11.42
C GLY A 235 -8.36 -4.17 -11.37
N TYR A 236 -7.63 -4.67 -12.38
CA TYR A 236 -6.18 -4.52 -12.49
C TYR A 236 -5.76 -3.16 -13.06
N SER A 237 -6.57 -2.53 -13.91
CA SER A 237 -6.34 -1.15 -14.36
C SER A 237 -6.47 -0.18 -13.19
N LEU A 238 -7.50 -0.37 -12.35
CA LEU A 238 -7.67 0.35 -11.08
C LEU A 238 -6.50 0.07 -10.12
N LEU A 239 -6.02 -1.17 -10.03
CA LEU A 239 -4.87 -1.51 -9.17
C LEU A 239 -3.59 -0.78 -9.60
N ALA A 240 -3.23 -0.86 -10.87
CA ALA A 240 -2.03 -0.19 -11.40
C ALA A 240 -2.14 1.33 -11.28
N THR A 241 -3.31 1.90 -11.61
CA THR A 241 -3.56 3.34 -11.46
C THR A 241 -3.47 3.78 -9.99
N SER A 242 -4.09 3.02 -9.08
CA SER A 242 -4.04 3.26 -7.63
C SER A 242 -2.60 3.25 -7.10
N ALA A 243 -1.82 2.21 -7.44
CA ALA A 243 -0.41 2.13 -7.07
C ALA A 243 0.40 3.33 -7.58
N PHE A 244 0.10 3.78 -8.81
CA PHE A 244 0.75 4.94 -9.41
C PHE A 244 0.46 6.23 -8.63
N ILE A 245 -0.81 6.55 -8.40
CA ILE A 245 -1.18 7.91 -7.95
C ILE A 245 -0.99 8.16 -6.46
N ARG A 246 -0.97 7.12 -5.61
CA ARG A 246 -0.75 7.28 -4.16
C ARG A 246 0.60 7.93 -3.87
N ASN A 247 0.63 8.96 -3.04
CA ASN A 247 1.84 9.74 -2.73
C ASN A 247 2.52 10.29 -3.99
N TYR A 248 1.76 10.61 -5.04
CA TYR A 248 2.30 11.17 -6.29
C TYR A 248 1.38 12.29 -6.84
N PRO A 249 1.47 13.52 -6.28
CA PRO A 249 0.54 14.62 -6.54
C PRO A 249 0.40 14.97 -8.02
N SER A 250 1.48 14.91 -8.80
CA SER A 250 1.46 15.22 -10.24
C SER A 250 0.50 14.32 -11.03
N ALA A 251 0.45 13.02 -10.71
CA ALA A 251 -0.49 12.11 -11.35
C ALA A 251 -1.92 12.26 -10.79
N GLN A 252 -2.05 12.53 -9.49
CA GLN A 252 -3.37 12.83 -8.91
C GLN A 252 -4.00 14.07 -9.55
N LYS A 253 -3.23 15.15 -9.70
CA LYS A 253 -3.67 16.37 -10.38
C LYS A 253 -4.08 16.12 -11.83
N ASN A 254 -3.37 15.26 -12.55
CA ASN A 254 -3.73 14.91 -13.93
C ASN A 254 -5.11 14.20 -13.99
N LEU A 255 -5.39 13.25 -13.08
CA LEU A 255 -6.67 12.53 -13.09
C LEU A 255 -7.84 13.25 -12.42
N PHE A 256 -7.59 13.96 -11.32
CA PHE A 256 -8.62 14.52 -10.42
C PHE A 256 -8.64 16.04 -10.38
N GLY A 257 -7.64 16.72 -10.95
CA GLY A 257 -7.58 18.17 -11.00
C GLY A 257 -8.63 18.78 -11.93
N PRO A 258 -8.90 20.09 -11.78
CA PRO A 258 -9.90 20.79 -12.59
C PRO A 258 -9.54 20.77 -14.07
N ARG A 259 -10.55 20.57 -14.91
CA ARG A 259 -10.42 20.61 -16.37
C ARG A 259 -10.75 22.01 -16.90
N ALA A 260 -10.11 22.41 -17.99
CA ALA A 260 -10.32 23.72 -18.61
C ALA A 260 -11.75 23.91 -19.16
N ASP A 261 -12.38 22.82 -19.58
CA ASP A 261 -13.78 22.76 -20.05
C ASP A 261 -14.80 22.82 -18.89
N GLY A 262 -14.35 22.68 -17.64
CA GLY A 262 -15.22 22.60 -16.46
C GLY A 262 -15.89 21.22 -16.27
N ASP A 263 -15.61 20.26 -17.15
CA ASP A 263 -16.19 18.92 -17.08
C ASP A 263 -15.65 18.12 -15.89
N MET A 264 -16.34 17.03 -15.57
CA MET A 264 -15.88 16.07 -14.56
C MET A 264 -14.46 15.57 -14.90
N PRO A 265 -13.49 15.68 -13.98
CA PRO A 265 -12.17 15.10 -14.16
C PRO A 265 -12.23 13.59 -14.46
N ALA A 266 -11.31 13.13 -15.30
CA ALA A 266 -11.35 11.77 -15.86
C ALA A 266 -11.34 10.69 -14.75
N GLY A 267 -10.57 10.91 -13.68
CA GLY A 267 -10.50 10.01 -12.53
C GLY A 267 -11.85 9.79 -11.86
N TYR A 268 -12.65 10.85 -11.65
CA TYR A 268 -13.98 10.71 -11.05
C TYR A 268 -14.94 9.97 -11.98
N ASN A 269 -14.88 10.24 -13.29
CA ASN A 269 -15.72 9.54 -14.27
C ASN A 269 -15.41 8.04 -14.29
N LEU A 270 -14.13 7.67 -14.37
CA LEU A 270 -13.66 6.29 -14.36
C LEU A 270 -14.11 5.55 -13.10
N LEU A 271 -13.93 6.14 -11.92
CA LEU A 271 -14.36 5.54 -10.64
C LEU A 271 -15.88 5.39 -10.58
N LYS A 272 -16.64 6.41 -10.99
CA LYS A 272 -18.11 6.37 -10.97
C LYS A 272 -18.64 5.29 -11.91
N ARG A 273 -18.17 5.23 -13.15
CA ARG A 273 -18.56 4.18 -14.11
C ARG A 273 -18.16 2.78 -13.64
N THR A 274 -17.01 2.67 -12.99
CA THR A 274 -16.59 1.41 -12.38
C THR A 274 -17.55 0.94 -11.30
N LEU A 275 -18.02 1.83 -10.41
CA LEU A 275 -19.02 1.48 -9.39
C LEU A 275 -20.37 1.09 -10.00
N GLU A 276 -20.77 1.71 -11.12
CA GLU A 276 -22.02 1.40 -11.83
C GLU A 276 -21.99 0.01 -12.49
N VAL A 277 -20.83 -0.43 -12.95
CA VAL A 277 -20.66 -1.76 -13.58
C VAL A 277 -20.35 -2.85 -12.57
N ALA A 278 -19.56 -2.55 -11.53
CA ALA A 278 -19.08 -3.49 -10.53
C ALA A 278 -20.10 -3.72 -9.38
N VAL A 279 -21.40 -3.70 -9.69
CA VAL A 279 -22.49 -3.74 -8.68
C VAL A 279 -22.32 -4.91 -7.73
N ASP A 280 -21.92 -6.09 -8.22
CA ASP A 280 -21.74 -7.30 -7.41
C ASP A 280 -20.28 -7.64 -7.10
N ASP A 281 -19.32 -6.78 -7.48
CA ASP A 281 -17.89 -7.00 -7.26
C ASP A 281 -17.36 -6.19 -6.07
N ALA A 282 -17.43 -6.80 -4.88
CA ALA A 282 -16.93 -6.23 -3.63
C ALA A 282 -15.44 -5.86 -3.68
N LYS A 283 -14.63 -6.61 -4.44
CA LYS A 283 -13.19 -6.38 -4.51
C LYS A 283 -12.89 -5.10 -5.26
N ILE A 284 -13.61 -4.84 -6.36
CA ILE A 284 -13.49 -3.58 -7.10
C ILE A 284 -14.03 -2.41 -6.28
N LYS A 285 -15.23 -2.52 -5.71
CA LYS A 285 -15.82 -1.46 -4.88
C LYS A 285 -14.93 -1.08 -3.70
N SER A 286 -14.39 -2.07 -2.98
CA SER A 286 -13.46 -1.83 -1.86
C SER A 286 -12.18 -1.13 -2.32
N ARG A 287 -11.63 -1.47 -3.50
CA ARG A 287 -10.48 -0.76 -4.07
C ARG A 287 -10.80 0.69 -4.43
N VAL A 288 -11.99 0.98 -4.96
CA VAL A 288 -12.43 2.35 -5.27
C VAL A 288 -12.48 3.18 -3.99
N PHE A 289 -13.19 2.72 -2.97
CA PHE A 289 -13.33 3.49 -1.73
C PHE A 289 -12.02 3.57 -0.95
N ALA A 290 -11.22 2.49 -0.89
CA ALA A 290 -9.89 2.54 -0.28
C ALA A 290 -9.02 3.59 -0.96
N LEU A 291 -8.95 3.60 -2.30
CA LEU A 291 -8.21 4.64 -3.03
C LEU A 291 -8.67 6.05 -2.65
N LEU A 292 -9.98 6.31 -2.66
CA LEU A 292 -10.49 7.64 -2.30
C LEU A 292 -10.17 8.04 -0.85
N GLY A 293 -10.30 7.10 0.09
CA GLY A 293 -9.92 7.32 1.48
C GLY A 293 -8.43 7.62 1.63
N ASP A 294 -7.57 6.84 0.98
CA ASP A 294 -6.13 7.02 1.05
C ASP A 294 -5.68 8.35 0.43
N LEU A 295 -6.27 8.77 -0.70
CA LEU A 295 -5.99 10.09 -1.28
C LEU A 295 -6.45 11.25 -0.38
N LEU A 296 -7.58 11.11 0.32
CA LEU A 296 -8.03 12.08 1.32
C LEU A 296 -7.10 12.12 2.54
N GLN A 297 -6.59 10.97 2.97
CA GLN A 297 -5.64 10.90 4.07
C GLN A 297 -4.31 11.57 3.70
N GLU A 298 -3.81 11.35 2.48
CA GLU A 298 -2.64 12.05 1.94
C GLU A 298 -2.85 13.57 1.92
N TYR A 299 -4.01 14.03 1.45
CA TYR A 299 -4.41 15.44 1.47
C TYR A 299 -4.44 16.04 2.88
N ASN A 300 -5.04 15.34 3.84
CA ASN A 300 -5.14 15.82 5.23
C ASN A 300 -3.78 15.79 5.96
N SER A 301 -2.91 14.84 5.63
CA SER A 301 -1.60 14.69 6.27
C SER A 301 -0.62 15.79 5.86
N THR A 302 -0.76 16.33 4.65
CA THR A 302 0.07 17.47 4.20
C THR A 302 -0.30 18.77 4.90
N GLY A 303 -1.56 18.94 5.33
CA GLY A 303 -2.03 20.05 6.18
C GLY A 303 -1.26 20.27 7.48
N ASN A 304 -0.68 19.20 8.03
CA ASN A 304 0.01 19.19 9.33
C ASN A 304 1.54 19.30 9.22
N ALA A 305 2.11 19.20 8.02
CA ALA A 305 3.54 19.36 7.80
C ALA A 305 3.83 20.83 7.46
N ASN A 306 4.81 21.45 8.14
CA ASN A 306 5.27 22.83 7.92
C ASN A 306 5.89 23.09 6.52
N ASP A 307 5.64 22.22 5.54
CA ASP A 307 6.32 22.19 4.25
C ASP A 307 5.42 22.78 3.15
N SER A 308 5.54 24.10 2.99
CA SER A 308 4.70 24.95 2.11
C SER A 308 4.63 24.52 0.64
N THR A 309 5.64 23.80 0.13
CA THR A 309 5.70 23.36 -1.27
C THR A 309 4.83 22.12 -1.54
N ASN A 310 4.71 21.21 -0.57
CA ASN A 310 3.88 20.01 -0.70
C ASN A 310 2.39 20.34 -0.53
N LEU A 311 2.05 21.26 0.38
CA LEU A 311 0.69 21.79 0.57
C LEU A 311 0.08 22.32 -0.73
N ASN A 312 0.82 23.17 -1.45
CA ASN A 312 0.35 23.79 -2.69
C ASN A 312 0.04 22.78 -3.82
N GLN A 313 0.67 21.60 -3.83
CA GLN A 313 0.47 20.63 -4.90
C GLN A 313 -0.86 19.87 -4.75
N TYR A 314 -1.25 19.55 -3.52
CA TYR A 314 -2.48 18.83 -3.23
C TYR A 314 -3.71 19.73 -3.22
N GLU A 315 -3.59 20.99 -2.77
CA GLU A 315 -4.69 21.97 -2.79
C GLU A 315 -5.31 22.16 -4.19
N LEU A 316 -4.50 22.06 -5.24
CA LEU A 316 -4.96 22.20 -6.63
C LEU A 316 -5.89 21.06 -7.09
N ILE A 317 -5.89 19.92 -6.40
CA ILE A 317 -6.72 18.75 -6.74
C ILE A 317 -8.15 18.96 -6.28
N LYS A 318 -8.36 19.73 -5.19
CA LYS A 318 -9.68 20.00 -4.58
C LYS A 318 -10.50 18.73 -4.33
N LEU A 319 -9.84 17.68 -3.84
CA LEU A 319 -10.46 16.36 -3.66
C LEU A 319 -11.67 16.42 -2.71
N ALA A 320 -11.52 17.13 -1.58
CA ALA A 320 -12.57 17.32 -0.59
C ALA A 320 -13.82 18.00 -1.18
N ASP A 321 -13.66 19.00 -2.06
CA ASP A 321 -14.78 19.70 -2.70
C ASP A 321 -15.47 18.85 -3.78
N ASN A 322 -14.68 18.03 -4.49
CA ASN A 322 -15.14 17.30 -5.67
C ASN A 322 -15.82 15.97 -5.34
N LEU A 323 -15.43 15.28 -4.25
CA LEU A 323 -16.07 14.02 -3.87
C LEU A 323 -17.58 14.18 -3.61
N PRO A 324 -18.05 15.20 -2.88
CA PRO A 324 -19.47 15.45 -2.74
C PRO A 324 -20.14 15.84 -4.04
N LYS A 325 -19.53 16.76 -4.80
CA LYS A 325 -20.02 17.23 -6.10
C LYS A 325 -20.34 16.08 -7.07
N TYR A 326 -19.52 15.03 -7.06
CA TYR A 326 -19.62 13.91 -7.98
C TYR A 326 -20.34 12.67 -7.41
N GLY A 327 -20.93 12.78 -6.21
CA GLY A 327 -21.83 11.79 -5.64
C GLY A 327 -21.15 10.65 -4.86
N PHE A 328 -19.87 10.81 -4.49
CA PHE A 328 -19.14 9.78 -3.76
C PHE A 328 -19.58 9.66 -2.29
N CYS A 329 -20.14 10.72 -1.69
CA CYS A 329 -20.68 10.69 -0.33
C CYS A 329 -21.78 9.62 -0.17
N GLN A 330 -22.83 9.70 -0.99
CA GLN A 330 -23.91 8.73 -0.95
C GLN A 330 -23.42 7.33 -1.34
N ALA A 331 -22.53 7.22 -2.33
CA ALA A 331 -21.98 5.93 -2.76
C ALA A 331 -21.20 5.25 -1.63
N ALA A 332 -20.40 6.00 -0.87
CA ALA A 332 -19.65 5.51 0.28
C ALA A 332 -20.59 4.98 1.38
N VAL A 333 -21.63 5.75 1.75
CA VAL A 333 -22.62 5.32 2.76
C VAL A 333 -23.37 4.06 2.30
N ARG A 334 -23.81 4.03 1.04
CA ARG A 334 -24.50 2.86 0.46
C ARG A 334 -23.64 1.59 0.49
N SER A 335 -22.31 1.74 0.35
CA SER A 335 -21.38 0.60 0.38
C SER A 335 -21.38 -0.15 1.72
N LEU A 336 -21.74 0.51 2.84
CA LEU A 336 -21.84 -0.14 4.15
C LEU A 336 -22.97 -1.17 4.20
N PHE A 337 -24.04 -0.94 3.44
CA PHE A 337 -25.21 -1.82 3.39
C PHE A 337 -25.04 -3.00 2.45
N ASP A 338 -23.91 -3.10 1.75
CA ASP A 338 -23.67 -4.14 0.77
C ASP A 338 -23.04 -5.38 1.43
N PRO A 339 -23.75 -6.53 1.50
CA PRO A 339 -23.23 -7.72 2.17
C PRO A 339 -21.95 -8.29 1.55
N SER A 340 -21.70 -8.00 0.27
CA SER A 340 -20.48 -8.42 -0.41
C SER A 340 -19.25 -7.68 0.12
N MET A 341 -19.41 -6.45 0.61
CA MET A 341 -18.33 -5.57 1.06
C MET A 341 -17.76 -5.91 2.43
N TRP A 342 -18.48 -6.66 3.27
CA TRP A 342 -18.09 -6.91 4.66
C TRP A 342 -17.95 -8.39 5.03
N ARG A 343 -17.74 -9.28 4.04
CA ARG A 343 -17.56 -10.73 4.24
C ARG A 343 -16.39 -11.13 5.15
N SER A 344 -15.38 -10.27 5.31
CA SER A 344 -14.28 -10.48 6.25
C SER A 344 -14.00 -9.22 7.06
N ASN A 345 -13.41 -9.39 8.25
CA ASN A 345 -13.10 -8.25 9.12
C ASN A 345 -12.07 -7.29 8.49
N SER A 346 -11.13 -7.80 7.69
CA SER A 346 -10.22 -6.96 6.90
C SER A 346 -10.96 -6.06 5.89
N HIS A 347 -11.98 -6.60 5.20
CA HIS A 347 -12.79 -5.78 4.30
C HIS A 347 -13.65 -4.77 5.07
N ARG A 348 -14.20 -5.16 6.22
CA ARG A 348 -14.95 -4.26 7.12
C ARG A 348 -14.07 -3.09 7.57
N GLN A 349 -12.88 -3.37 8.09
CA GLN A 349 -11.93 -2.37 8.55
C GLN A 349 -11.63 -1.34 7.45
N ARG A 350 -11.24 -1.81 6.26
CA ARG A 350 -10.94 -0.94 5.12
C ARG A 350 -12.14 -0.11 4.67
N THR A 351 -13.33 -0.72 4.64
CA THR A 351 -14.56 -0.01 4.26
C THR A 351 -14.92 1.05 5.30
N MET A 352 -14.85 0.73 6.59
CA MET A 352 -15.11 1.70 7.67
C MET A 352 -14.14 2.87 7.63
N GLN A 353 -12.83 2.61 7.46
CA GLN A 353 -11.80 3.65 7.32
C GLN A 353 -12.08 4.57 6.13
N ALA A 354 -12.33 3.99 4.95
CA ALA A 354 -12.61 4.76 3.75
C ALA A 354 -13.88 5.60 3.87
N VAL A 355 -14.98 5.00 4.37
CA VAL A 355 -16.26 5.71 4.52
C VAL A 355 -16.14 6.82 5.54
N MET A 356 -15.46 6.60 6.67
CA MET A 356 -15.20 7.63 7.68
C MET A 356 -14.46 8.84 7.10
N LEU A 357 -13.41 8.61 6.32
CA LEU A 357 -12.63 9.69 5.69
C LEU A 357 -13.48 10.46 4.67
N ILE A 358 -14.25 9.75 3.84
CA ILE A 358 -15.13 10.37 2.85
C ILE A 358 -16.25 11.15 3.54
N SER A 359 -16.89 10.61 4.58
CA SER A 359 -18.00 11.29 5.25
C SER A 359 -17.58 12.59 5.95
N ASN A 360 -16.31 12.72 6.35
CA ASN A 360 -15.79 13.96 6.94
C ASN A 360 -15.81 15.16 5.99
N VAL A 361 -15.77 14.93 4.67
CA VAL A 361 -15.83 16.01 3.66
C VAL A 361 -17.23 16.20 3.06
N CYS A 362 -18.24 15.50 3.59
CA CYS A 362 -19.61 15.49 3.08
C CYS A 362 -20.59 16.14 4.04
N ASP A 363 -21.60 16.83 3.50
CA ASP A 363 -22.74 17.34 4.26
C ASP A 363 -23.85 16.30 4.43
N GLN A 364 -24.76 16.56 5.38
CA GLN A 364 -25.86 15.67 5.73
C GLN A 364 -26.73 15.27 4.52
N HIS A 365 -27.17 16.23 3.71
CA HIS A 365 -28.00 15.96 2.51
C HIS A 365 -27.27 15.13 1.45
N GLN A 366 -25.94 15.23 1.37
CA GLN A 366 -25.12 14.46 0.42
C GLN A 366 -24.92 13.01 0.88
N LEU A 367 -24.92 12.76 2.20
CA LEU A 367 -24.90 11.43 2.78
C LEU A 367 -26.30 10.76 2.70
N TYR A 368 -27.37 11.54 2.90
CA TYR A 368 -28.75 11.03 3.07
C TYR A 368 -29.81 11.76 2.22
N PRO A 369 -29.82 11.65 0.88
CA PRO A 369 -30.68 12.48 0.03
C PRO A 369 -32.16 12.05 -0.06
N SER A 370 -32.54 10.87 0.44
CA SER A 370 -33.89 10.30 0.20
C SER A 370 -34.84 10.31 1.41
N ASP A 371 -34.31 10.62 2.61
CA ASP A 371 -35.01 10.94 3.88
C ASP A 371 -33.96 10.82 4.99
N GLU A 372 -33.56 11.95 5.58
CA GLU A 372 -32.49 12.03 6.58
C GLU A 372 -32.79 11.17 7.84
N ALA A 373 -34.05 11.15 8.29
CA ALA A 373 -34.45 10.40 9.48
C ALA A 373 -34.50 8.89 9.22
N VAL A 374 -34.84 8.47 8.00
CA VAL A 374 -34.76 7.05 7.61
C VAL A 374 -33.31 6.62 7.44
N GLY A 375 -32.49 7.42 6.75
CA GLY A 375 -31.06 7.13 6.54
C GLY A 375 -30.31 7.01 7.87
N ARG A 376 -30.54 7.93 8.80
CA ARG A 376 -30.02 7.87 10.17
C ARG A 376 -30.36 6.55 10.87
N ARG A 377 -31.66 6.20 10.91
CA ARG A 377 -32.13 4.98 11.60
C ARG A 377 -31.56 3.71 10.98
N GLN A 378 -31.34 3.68 9.67
CA GLN A 378 -30.71 2.54 8.99
C GLN A 378 -29.24 2.39 9.39
N ILE A 379 -28.49 3.50 9.43
CA ILE A 379 -27.09 3.50 9.86
C ILE A 379 -26.96 3.11 11.33
N GLU A 380 -27.74 3.70 12.23
CA GLU A 380 -27.72 3.34 13.65
C GLU A 380 -27.96 1.85 13.86
N ARG A 381 -28.94 1.26 13.17
CA ARG A 381 -29.19 -0.19 13.23
C ARG A 381 -28.01 -1.01 12.75
N LEU A 382 -27.41 -0.66 11.61
CA LEU A 382 -26.26 -1.38 11.05
C LEU A 382 -25.05 -1.31 12.00
N LEU A 383 -24.72 -0.11 12.48
CA LEU A 383 -23.57 0.10 13.36
C LEU A 383 -23.77 -0.61 14.71
N ASN A 384 -24.98 -0.59 15.28
CA ASN A 384 -25.27 -1.33 16.51
C ASN A 384 -25.14 -2.85 16.31
N GLN A 385 -25.58 -3.38 15.17
CA GLN A 385 -25.40 -4.80 14.84
C GLN A 385 -23.91 -5.17 14.78
N TRP A 386 -23.08 -4.37 14.12
CA TRP A 386 -21.63 -4.60 14.07
C TRP A 386 -20.96 -4.44 15.43
N ARG A 387 -21.42 -3.48 16.24
CA ARG A 387 -20.93 -3.27 17.60
C ARG A 387 -21.16 -4.49 18.46
N GLU A 388 -22.38 -5.02 18.47
CA GLU A 388 -22.72 -6.22 19.22
C GLU A 388 -21.88 -7.43 18.77
N GLU A 389 -21.62 -7.57 17.47
CA GLU A 389 -20.75 -8.61 16.93
C GLU A 389 -19.31 -8.45 17.41
N PHE A 390 -18.71 -7.26 17.26
CA PHE A 390 -17.32 -7.02 17.66
C PHE A 390 -17.10 -7.07 19.17
N VAL A 391 -18.07 -6.64 19.99
CA VAL A 391 -18.00 -6.81 21.46
C VAL A 391 -17.94 -8.30 21.82
N ARG A 392 -18.80 -9.13 21.22
CA ARG A 392 -18.80 -10.57 21.48
C ARG A 392 -17.48 -11.22 21.08
N GLU A 393 -16.90 -10.85 19.95
CA GLU A 393 -15.61 -11.39 19.52
C GLU A 393 -14.46 -10.87 20.40
N HIS A 394 -14.49 -9.61 20.82
CA HIS A 394 -13.51 -9.06 21.74
C HIS A 394 -13.52 -9.76 23.11
N GLU A 395 -14.70 -10.09 23.64
CA GLU A 395 -14.82 -10.85 24.90
C GLU A 395 -14.29 -12.29 24.78
N LYS A 396 -14.31 -12.88 23.58
CA LYS A 396 -13.69 -14.20 23.32
C LYS A 396 -12.18 -14.07 23.25
N GLU A 397 -11.69 -13.08 22.50
CA GLU A 397 -10.26 -12.75 22.39
C GLU A 397 -9.63 -12.51 23.77
N GLN A 398 -10.32 -11.81 24.68
CA GLN A 398 -9.84 -11.60 26.06
C GLN A 398 -9.81 -12.86 26.93
N LYS A 399 -10.61 -13.88 26.62
CA LYS A 399 -10.67 -15.14 27.37
C LYS A 399 -9.65 -16.16 26.87
N ASP A 400 -9.14 -15.98 25.65
CA ASP A 400 -8.16 -16.86 25.05
C ASP A 400 -6.74 -16.35 25.36
N GLU A 401 -6.17 -16.78 26.49
CA GLU A 401 -4.82 -16.39 26.97
C GLU A 401 -3.67 -16.81 26.03
N THR A 402 -3.99 -17.46 24.90
CA THR A 402 -3.01 -18.03 23.96
C THR A 402 -2.71 -17.13 22.75
N GLU A 403 -3.50 -16.09 22.49
CA GLU A 403 -3.24 -15.15 21.39
C GLU A 403 -2.36 -13.98 21.84
N LEU A 404 -1.12 -13.95 21.32
CA LEU A 404 -0.15 -12.86 21.48
C LEU A 404 -0.60 -11.51 20.88
N ASP A 405 -1.76 -11.46 20.22
CA ASP A 405 -2.30 -10.30 19.49
C ASP A 405 -3.67 -9.87 20.03
N SER A 406 -3.81 -9.82 21.36
CA SER A 406 -5.05 -9.36 22.01
C SER A 406 -5.24 -7.85 21.84
N GLY A 407 -6.07 -7.46 20.87
CA GLY A 407 -6.35 -6.06 20.57
C GLY A 407 -7.08 -5.80 19.26
N TYR A 408 -7.18 -6.78 18.36
CA TYR A 408 -7.76 -6.59 17.04
C TYR A 408 -9.21 -6.08 17.11
N TYR A 409 -10.06 -6.73 17.94
CA TYR A 409 -11.45 -6.31 18.05
C TYR A 409 -11.62 -5.01 18.85
N ALA A 410 -10.67 -4.66 19.72
CA ALA A 410 -10.64 -3.34 20.36
C ALA A 410 -10.40 -2.23 19.32
N GLU A 411 -9.47 -2.42 18.38
CA GLU A 411 -9.24 -1.48 17.28
C GLU A 411 -10.46 -1.37 16.36
N MET A 412 -11.13 -2.49 16.06
CA MET A 412 -12.35 -2.50 15.26
C MET A 412 -13.50 -1.75 15.93
N LEU A 413 -13.66 -1.89 17.25
CA LEU A 413 -14.64 -1.13 18.03
C LEU A 413 -14.33 0.38 18.04
N HIS A 414 -13.06 0.75 18.23
CA HIS A 414 -12.64 2.15 18.15
C HIS A 414 -12.91 2.75 16.77
N LEU A 415 -12.58 2.02 15.70
CA LEU A 415 -12.88 2.45 14.33
C LEU A 415 -14.38 2.60 14.07
N LEU A 416 -15.20 1.70 14.65
CA LEU A 416 -16.65 1.78 14.56
C LEU A 416 -17.20 3.04 15.28
N ASP A 417 -16.62 3.41 16.43
CA ASP A 417 -16.96 4.64 17.14
C ASP A 417 -16.63 5.88 16.32
N CYS A 418 -15.44 5.94 15.71
CA CYS A 418 -15.05 7.03 14.83
C CYS A 418 -15.98 7.14 13.61
N LEU A 419 -16.33 6.00 13.00
CA LEU A 419 -17.27 5.95 11.89
C LEU A 419 -18.67 6.45 12.31
N GLN A 420 -19.18 5.99 13.45
CA GLN A 420 -20.46 6.41 13.99
C GLN A 420 -20.48 7.93 14.23
N HIS A 421 -19.44 8.46 14.85
CA HIS A 421 -19.31 9.90 15.07
C HIS A 421 -19.31 10.66 13.73
N SER A 422 -18.51 10.22 12.76
CA SER A 422 -18.45 10.87 11.45
C SER A 422 -19.80 10.88 10.73
N LEU A 423 -20.51 9.74 10.69
CA LEU A 423 -21.79 9.63 9.97
C LEU A 423 -22.95 10.34 10.68
N LEU A 424 -22.94 10.38 12.01
CA LEU A 424 -24.07 10.88 12.82
C LEU A 424 -23.83 12.26 13.46
N ARG A 425 -22.69 12.91 13.18
CA ARG A 425 -22.32 14.22 13.77
C ARG A 425 -23.38 15.31 13.64
N PHE A 426 -24.24 15.24 12.63
CA PHE A 426 -25.28 16.22 12.36
C PHE A 426 -26.51 16.09 13.28
N TYR A 427 -26.60 15.02 14.07
CA TYR A 427 -27.79 14.69 14.86
C TYR A 427 -27.59 14.79 16.37
N VAL A 428 -26.44 15.30 16.81
CA VAL A 428 -26.10 15.49 18.23
C VAL A 428 -26.63 16.84 18.68
N HIS A 429 -27.85 16.85 19.21
CA HIS A 429 -28.43 17.94 20.01
C HIS A 429 -29.04 17.40 21.28
#